data_AF-A0AAN0MB93-F1
#
_entry.id   AF-A0AAN0MB93-F1
#
_cell.length_a   1.000
_cell.length_b   1.000
_cell.length_c   1.000
_cell.angle_alpha   90.00
_cell.angle_beta   90.00
_cell.angle_gamma   90.00
#
_symmetry.space_group_name_H-M   'P 1'
#
loop_
_entity.id
_entity.type
_entity.pdbx_description
1 polymer ?
#
loop_
_entity_poly.entity_id
_entity_poly.type
_entity_poly.pdbx_seq_one_letter_code
_entity_poly.pdbx_strand_id
1 'polypeptide(L)' 'MTKDKIGLVLEGGGMRGAYTAGVLNWSLKNDLHFDYVVGISSGALYLRDVCFG' A
#
# COMPACT_ATOMS: atom_id res chain seq x y z
N MET A 1 22.43 9.36 -9.41
CA MET A 1 21.50 9.65 -8.30
C MET A 1 20.78 8.36 -7.96
N THR A 2 21.05 7.78 -6.80
CA THR A 2 20.27 6.65 -6.29
C THR A 2 18.90 7.18 -5.88
N LYS A 3 17.84 6.69 -6.53
CA LYS A 3 16.46 7.01 -6.17
C LYS A 3 16.20 6.42 -4.78
N ASP A 4 15.73 7.24 -3.85
CA ASP A 4 15.38 6.76 -2.51
C ASP A 4 14.25 5.75 -2.64
N LYS A 5 14.46 4.54 -2.10
CA LYS A 5 13.47 3.46 -2.18
C LYS A 5 12.45 3.64 -1.08
N ILE A 6 11.17 3.67 -1.43
CA ILE A 6 10.09 3.85 -0.47
C ILE A 6 9.38 2.52 -0.23
N GLY A 7 9.37 2.09 1.03
CA GLY A 7 8.67 0.89 1.49
C GLY A 7 7.38 1.23 2.22
N LEU A 8 6.27 0.59 1.85
CA LEU A 8 4.97 0.72 2.50
C LEU A 8 4.67 -0.52 3.33
N VAL A 9 4.36 -0.34 4.62
CA VAL A 9 3.98 -1.43 5.53
C VAL A 9 2.52 -1.25 5.94
N LEU A 10 1.69 -2.24 5.61
CA LEU A 10 0.27 -2.29 5.95
C LEU A 10 0.08 -3.23 7.14
N GLU A 11 -0.03 -2.64 8.33
CA GLU A 11 -0.36 -3.36 9.56
C GLU A 11 -1.80 -3.91 9.50
N GLY A 12 -1.98 -5.15 9.93
CA GLY A 12 -3.26 -5.84 9.86
C GLY A 12 -4.16 -5.50 11.04
N GLY A 13 -5.32 -4.90 10.76
CA GLY A 13 -6.27 -4.48 11.80
C GLY A 13 -7.74 -4.73 11.41
N GLY A 14 -8.17 -6.00 11.41
CA GLY A 14 -9.58 -6.39 11.32
C GLY A 14 -10.41 -5.68 10.23
N MET A 15 -11.61 -5.20 10.58
CA MET A 15 -12.55 -4.51 9.67
C MET A 15 -12.15 -3.08 9.28
N ARG A 16 -11.03 -2.53 9.78
CA ARG A 16 -10.58 -1.16 9.46
C ARG A 16 -9.83 -1.05 8.12
N GLY A 17 -9.73 -2.15 7.37
CA GLY A 17 -9.03 -2.17 6.08
C GLY A 17 -9.62 -1.27 4.98
N ALA A 18 -10.88 -0.84 5.11
CA ALA A 18 -11.49 0.13 4.18
C ALA A 18 -10.76 1.49 4.18
N TYR A 19 -10.21 1.92 5.31
CA TYR A 19 -9.41 3.14 5.39
C TYR A 19 -8.10 2.99 4.63
N THR A 20 -7.45 1.83 4.76
CA THR A 20 -6.21 1.50 4.04
C THR A 20 -6.43 1.47 2.53
N ALA A 21 -7.54 0.85 2.07
CA ALA A 21 -7.91 0.83 0.65
C ALA A 21 -8.13 2.23 0.08
N GLY A 22 -8.77 3.12 0.84
CA GLY A 22 -9.00 4.51 0.43
C GLY A 22 -7.70 5.30 0.27
N VAL A 23 -6.77 5.16 1.21
CA VAL A 23 -5.43 5.80 1.14
C VAL A 23 -4.64 5.25 -0.04
N LEU A 24 -4.67 3.95 -0.26
CA LEU A 24 -4.04 3.30 -1.41
C LEU A 24 -4.55 3.81 -2.75
N ASN A 25 -5.86 3.86 -2.91
CA ASN A 25 -6.49 4.36 -4.12
C ASN A 25 -6.18 5.84 -4.35
N TRP A 26 -6.07 6.64 -3.28
CA TRP A 26 -5.60 8.00 -3.38
C TRP A 26 -4.13 8.06 -3.83
N SER A 27 -3.25 7.24 -3.26
CA SER A 27 -1.84 7.17 -3.67
C SER A 27 -1.68 6.82 -5.15
N LEU A 28 -2.42 5.82 -5.64
CA LEU A 28 -2.44 5.44 -7.06
C LEU A 28 -2.91 6.58 -7.96
N LYS A 29 -3.95 7.32 -7.56
CA LYS A 29 -4.45 8.49 -8.31
C LYS A 29 -3.45 9.65 -8.35
N ASN A 30 -2.50 9.70 -7.42
CA ASN A 30 -1.47 10.74 -7.35
C ASN A 30 -0.11 10.26 -7.89
N ASP A 31 -0.06 9.12 -8.60
CA ASP A 31 1.18 8.56 -9.19
C ASP A 31 2.26 8.25 -8.13
N LEU A 32 1.84 7.96 -6.89
CA LEU A 32 2.74 7.57 -5.81
C LEU A 32 3.04 6.08 -5.90
N HIS A 33 4.25 5.76 -6.39
CA HIS A 33 4.75 4.40 -6.48
C HIS A 33 5.64 4.04 -5.28
N PHE A 34 5.47 2.82 -4.78
CA PHE A 34 6.27 2.27 -3.70
C PHE A 34 7.11 1.11 -4.24
N ASP A 35 8.41 1.11 -3.97
CA ASP A 35 9.34 0.06 -4.42
C ASP A 35 9.11 -1.27 -3.70
N TYR A 36 8.51 -1.21 -2.51
CA TYR A 36 8.25 -2.38 -1.69
C TYR A 36 6.96 -2.18 -0.90
N VAL A 37 6.09 -3.19 -0.90
CA VAL A 37 4.86 -3.18 -0.09
C VAL A 37 4.76 -4.48 0.69
N VAL A 38 4.52 -4.39 1.99
CA VAL A 38 4.31 -5.55 2.89
C VAL A 38 2.98 -5.40 3.59
N GLY A 39 2.20 -6.47 3.65
CA GLY A 39 0.94 -6.51 4.38
C GLY A 39 0.95 -7.65 5.38
N ILE A 40 0.46 -7.38 6.59
CA ILE A 40 0.39 -8.36 7.68
C ILE A 40 -1.09 -8.75 7.89
N SER A 41 -1.39 -10.05 7.99
CA SER A 41 -2.75 -10.57 8.21
C SER A 41 -3.76 -10.02 7.19
N SER A 42 -4.84 -9.34 7.61
CA SER A 42 -5.82 -8.72 6.72
C SER A 42 -5.28 -7.54 5.90
N GLY A 43 -4.12 -6.97 6.27
CA GLY A 43 -3.43 -5.92 5.52
C GLY A 43 -2.87 -6.40 4.18
N ALA A 44 -2.57 -7.70 4.03
CA ALA A 44 -2.09 -8.29 2.78
C ALA A 44 -3.16 -8.30 1.67
N LEU A 45 -4.44 -8.25 2.04
CA LEU A 45 -5.55 -8.32 1.08
C LEU A 45 -5.58 -7.09 0.15
N TYR A 46 -5.13 -5.94 0.64
CA TYR A 46 -5.15 -4.65 -0.07
C TYR A 46 -3.89 -4.41 -0.89
N LEU A 47 -2.91 -5.31 -0.82
CA LEU A 47 -1.58 -5.12 -1.40
C LEU A 47 -1.57 -5.21 -2.94
N ARG A 48 -2.55 -5.93 -3.49
CA ARG A 48 -2.62 -6.23 -4.93
C ARG A 48 -2.87 -5.00 -5.80
N ASP A 49 -3.52 -3.98 -5.27
CA ASP A 49 -3.91 -2.80 -6.06
C ASP A 49 -2.77 -1.78 -6.20
N VAL A 50 -1.86 -1.69 -5.22
CA VAL A 50 -0.78 -0.66 -5.18
C VAL A 50 0.45 -1.06 -5.96
N CYS A 51 0.72 -2.37 -5.99
CA CYS A 51 2.01 -2.89 -6.41
C CYS A 51 2.06 -3.15 -7.92
N PHE A 52 0.91 -3.14 -8.61
CA PHE A 52 0.78 -3.43 -10.04
C PHE A 52 0.01 -2.33 -10.78
N GLY A 53 0.47 -1.09 -10.64
CA GLY A 53 0.22 -0.03 -11.62
C GLY A 53 1.29 -0.04 -12.70
#